data_AF-A0A7C6DQY3-F1
#
_entry.id   AF-A0A7C6DQY3-F1
#
_cell.length_a   1.000
_cell.length_b   1.000
_cell.length_c   1.000
_cell.angle_alpha   90.00
_cell.angle_beta   90.00
_cell.angle_gamma   90.00
#
_symmetry.space_group_name_H-M   'P 1'
#
loop_
_entity.id
_entity.type
_entity.pdbx_description
1 polymer ?
#
loop_
_entity_poly.entity_id
_entity_poly.type
_entity_poly.pdbx_seq_one_letter_code
_entity_poly.pdbx_strand_id
1 'polypeptide(L)'
;MIATLTRTQLVLGGVAALLLLLNLYFVTSYVAAQDQKTRLVSQSVTLEQALQRLQPAPAPTAAGPTGIIPSDLPRIELADAVLAAASESGAEVVSLRTSPVTTEQIGNGTYRVMRTNVRLRADSYQFVAFLNALERTALPTMALDNIETTRSGQAWDVTLDAVVYAQGG
;
A
#
# COMPACT_ATOMS: atom_id res chain seq x y z
N MET A 1 -62.27 -15.42 9.18
CA MET A 1 -61.81 -15.82 7.84
C MET A 1 -60.32 -16.09 7.94
N ILE A 2 -59.91 -17.35 8.04
CA ILE A 2 -58.49 -17.72 8.16
C ILE A 2 -57.94 -17.80 6.74
N ALA A 3 -57.16 -16.80 6.33
CA ALA A 3 -56.52 -16.81 5.02
C ALA A 3 -55.45 -17.91 5.00
N THR A 4 -55.71 -18.99 4.26
CA THR A 4 -54.73 -20.05 4.03
C THR A 4 -53.61 -19.51 3.15
N LEU A 5 -52.44 -19.24 3.72
CA LEU A 5 -51.25 -18.87 2.94
C LEU A 5 -50.95 -19.99 1.94
N THR A 6 -50.81 -19.63 0.68
CA THR A 6 -50.41 -20.58 -0.36
C THR A 6 -48.96 -20.98 -0.15
N ARG A 7 -48.60 -22.24 -0.46
CA ARG A 7 -47.23 -22.77 -0.27
C ARG A 7 -46.16 -21.86 -0.88
N THR A 8 -46.48 -21.20 -1.99
CA THR A 8 -45.61 -20.24 -2.67
C THR A 8 -45.27 -19.02 -1.82
N GLN A 9 -46.21 -18.50 -1.03
CA GLN A 9 -45.97 -17.36 -0.13
C GLN A 9 -45.05 -17.75 1.04
N LEU A 10 -45.16 -18.98 1.55
CA LEU A 10 -44.26 -19.48 2.59
C LEU A 10 -42.82 -19.62 2.07
N VAL A 11 -42.64 -20.12 0.86
CA VAL A 11 -41.31 -20.23 0.24
C VAL A 11 -40.70 -18.84 0.00
N LEU A 12 -41.48 -17.91 -0.57
CA LEU A 12 -41.00 -16.55 -0.83
C LEU A 12 -40.63 -15.81 0.46
N GLY A 13 -41.46 -15.96 1.50
CA GLY A 13 -41.17 -15.40 2.83
C GLY A 13 -39.91 -15.97 3.45
N GLY A 14 -39.68 -17.28 3.31
CA GLY A 14 -38.45 -17.94 3.77
C GLY A 14 -37.19 -17.40 3.07
N VAL A 15 -37.23 -17.23 1.74
CA VAL A 15 -36.10 -16.67 0.97
C VAL A 15 -35.85 -15.21 1.36
N ALA A 16 -36.90 -14.40 1.53
CA ALA A 16 -36.76 -13.01 1.96
C ALA A 16 -36.13 -12.90 3.36
N ALA A 17 -36.55 -13.76 4.29
CA ALA A 17 -35.96 -13.82 5.63
C ALA A 17 -34.48 -14.24 5.59
N LEU A 18 -34.13 -15.22 4.74
CA LEU A 18 -32.74 -15.65 4.55
C LEU A 18 -31.87 -14.50 4.02
N LEU A 19 -32.34 -13.76 3.01
CA LEU A 19 -31.61 -12.63 2.43
C LEU A 19 -31.39 -11.51 3.46
N LEU A 20 -32.39 -11.23 4.31
CA LEU A 20 -32.26 -10.26 5.40
C LEU A 20 -31.21 -10.67 6.42
N LEU A 21 -31.17 -11.95 6.80
CA LEU A 21 -30.14 -12.47 7.72
C LEU A 21 -28.75 -12.39 7.10
N LEU A 22 -28.62 -12.70 5.81
CA LEU A 22 -27.35 -12.61 5.09
C LEU A 22 -26.85 -11.16 5.04
N ASN A 23 -27.75 -10.21 4.74
CA ASN A 23 -27.41 -8.79 4.70
C ASN A 23 -26.97 -8.29 6.08
N LEU A 24 -27.70 -8.65 7.14
CA LEU A 24 -27.32 -8.33 8.52
C LEU A 24 -25.95 -8.90 8.88
N TYR A 25 -25.66 -10.14 8.48
CA TYR A 25 -24.35 -10.75 8.66
C TYR A 25 -23.24 -9.95 7.95
N PHE A 26 -23.44 -9.55 6.69
CA PHE A 26 -22.48 -8.74 5.94
C PHE A 26 -22.23 -7.37 6.58
N VAL A 27 -23.28 -6.70 7.08
CA VAL A 27 -23.11 -5.39 7.73
C VAL A 27 -22.28 -5.52 9.00
N THR A 28 -22.56 -6.52 9.84
CA THR A 28 -21.79 -6.70 11.09
C THR A 28 -20.33 -7.08 10.84
N SER A 29 -20.05 -7.95 9.86
CA SER A 29 -18.68 -8.31 9.51
C SER A 29 -17.90 -7.14 8.89
N TYR A 30 -18.57 -6.31 8.09
CA TYR A 30 -17.99 -5.10 7.51
C TYR A 30 -17.60 -4.08 8.59
N VAL A 31 -18.48 -3.84 9.56
CA VAL A 31 -18.20 -2.92 10.68
C VAL A 31 -17.02 -3.43 11.52
N ALA A 32 -16.98 -4.74 11.82
CA ALA A 32 -15.85 -5.33 12.55
C ALA A 32 -14.51 -5.16 11.82
N ALA A 33 -14.50 -5.25 10.48
CA ALA A 33 -13.30 -5.02 9.67
C ALA A 33 -12.86 -3.53 9.68
N GLN A 34 -13.80 -2.59 9.66
CA GLN A 34 -13.54 -1.15 9.79
C GLN A 34 -12.89 -0.80 11.14
N ASP A 35 -13.35 -1.41 12.23
CA ASP A 35 -12.77 -1.20 13.56
C ASP A 35 -11.32 -1.68 13.63
N GLN A 36 -11.00 -2.82 13.01
CA GLN A 36 -9.63 -3.32 12.94
C GLN A 36 -8.71 -2.35 12.17
N LYS A 37 -9.18 -1.82 11.03
CA LYS A 37 -8.42 -0.83 10.26
C LYS A 37 -8.13 0.43 11.08
N THR A 38 -9.14 0.94 11.78
CA THR A 38 -9.01 2.15 12.61
C THR A 38 -8.00 1.94 13.74
N ARG A 39 -8.01 0.76 14.39
CA ARG A 39 -7.03 0.41 15.42
C ARG A 39 -5.61 0.35 14.87
N LEU A 40 -5.40 -0.27 13.72
CA LEU A 40 -4.08 -0.35 13.09
C LEU A 40 -3.51 1.03 12.74
N VAL A 41 -4.35 1.93 12.23
CA VAL A 41 -3.95 3.33 11.95
C VAL A 41 -3.57 4.06 13.23
N SER A 42 -4.31 3.87 14.32
CA SER A 42 -3.95 4.51 15.61
C SER A 42 -2.62 3.99 16.18
N GLN A 43 -2.33 2.70 15.98
CA GLN A 43 -1.08 2.08 16.42
C GLN A 43 0.10 2.58 15.61
N SER A 44 -0.05 2.75 14.29
CA SER A 44 1.03 3.27 13.44
C SER A 44 1.41 4.70 13.83
N VAL A 45 0.44 5.59 14.07
CA VAL A 45 0.71 6.96 14.51
C VAL A 45 1.45 6.99 15.85
N THR A 46 1.06 6.13 16.80
CA THR A 46 1.72 6.04 18.10
C THR A 46 3.15 5.54 17.99
N LEU A 47 3.39 4.55 17.13
CA LEU A 47 4.72 4.02 16.82
C LEU A 47 5.61 5.06 16.15
N GLU A 48 5.08 5.82 15.18
CA GLU A 48 5.83 6.90 14.52
C GLU A 48 6.26 7.99 15.51
N GLN A 49 5.37 8.38 16.43
CA GLN A 49 5.71 9.34 17.49
C GLN A 49 6.74 8.79 18.48
N ALA A 50 6.64 7.51 18.85
CA ALA A 50 7.63 6.86 19.71
C ALA A 50 9.00 6.80 19.03
N LEU A 51 9.03 6.47 17.73
CA LEU A 51 10.26 6.46 16.93
C LEU A 51 10.85 7.87 16.78
N GLN A 52 10.04 8.91 16.53
CA GLN A 52 10.50 10.30 16.49
C GLN A 52 11.11 10.77 17.82
N ARG A 53 10.60 10.30 18.96
CA ARG A 53 11.17 10.62 20.28
C ARG A 53 12.48 9.90 20.56
N LEU A 54 12.65 8.71 20.00
CA LEU A 54 13.88 7.91 20.14
C LEU A 54 14.96 8.32 19.13
N GLN A 55 14.59 9.05 18.08
CA GLN A 55 15.54 9.57 17.11
C GLN A 55 16.33 10.73 17.77
N PRO A 56 17.63 10.56 18.07
CA PRO A 56 18.43 11.62 18.66
C PRO A 56 18.41 12.84 17.74
N ALA A 57 18.31 14.04 18.31
CA ALA A 57 18.37 15.28 17.55
C ALA A 57 19.60 15.25 16.63
N PRO A 58 19.44 15.48 15.32
CA PRO A 58 20.56 15.41 14.40
C PRO A 58 21.63 16.40 14.85
N ALA A 59 22.86 15.90 15.04
CA ALA A 59 24.02 16.75 15.18
C ALA A 59 24.15 17.59 13.89
N PRO A 60 24.56 18.85 13.96
CA PRO A 60 24.66 19.71 12.78
C PRO A 60 25.70 19.10 11.83
N THR A 61 25.22 18.38 10.82
CA THR A 61 26.07 17.70 9.85
C THR A 61 26.17 18.59 8.63
N ALA A 62 27.40 18.85 8.19
CA ALA A 62 27.72 19.77 7.12
C ALA A 62 26.85 19.54 5.88
N ALA A 63 26.28 20.63 5.36
CA ALA A 63 25.40 20.64 4.20
C ALA A 63 26.01 19.85 3.03
N GLY A 64 25.42 18.68 2.74
CA GLY A 64 25.64 17.98 1.48
C GLY A 64 25.18 18.81 0.28
N PRO A 65 25.66 18.50 -0.94
CA PRO A 65 25.43 19.30 -2.13
C PRO A 65 23.93 19.58 -2.33
N THR A 66 23.57 20.85 -2.17
CA THR A 66 22.23 21.38 -2.32
C THR A 66 21.84 21.39 -3.79
N GLY A 67 20.78 20.66 -4.16
CA GLY A 67 20.14 20.94 -5.45
C GLY A 67 19.16 19.92 -6.02
N ILE A 68 19.24 18.62 -5.69
CA ILE A 68 18.47 17.59 -6.44
C ILE A 68 17.64 16.67 -5.54
N ILE A 69 18.08 16.39 -4.31
CA ILE A 69 17.41 15.44 -3.42
C ILE A 69 16.50 16.21 -2.45
N PRO A 70 15.20 15.90 -2.37
CA PRO A 70 14.28 16.59 -1.48
C PRO A 70 14.69 16.37 -0.02
N SER A 71 14.51 17.41 0.78
CA SER A 71 14.82 17.37 2.21
C SER A 71 13.81 16.52 2.98
N ASP A 72 12.57 16.40 2.51
CA ASP A 72 11.51 15.63 3.17
C ASP A 72 11.13 14.35 2.42
N LEU A 73 10.78 13.31 3.18
CA LEU A 73 10.24 12.08 2.61
C LEU A 73 8.73 12.21 2.37
N PRO A 74 8.26 11.93 1.15
CA PRO A 74 6.84 11.80 0.87
C PRO A 74 6.35 10.44 1.39
N ARG A 75 6.14 10.32 2.70
CA ARG A 75 5.80 9.04 3.37
C ARG A 75 4.49 8.42 2.88
N ILE A 76 3.49 9.26 2.63
CA ILE A 76 2.15 8.83 2.20
C ILE A 76 2.13 8.60 0.67
N GLU A 77 2.98 9.30 -0.08
CA GLU A 77 2.86 9.33 -1.54
C GLU A 77 3.48 8.12 -2.23
N LEU A 78 4.46 7.42 -1.64
CA LEU A 78 5.12 6.29 -2.34
C LEU A 78 4.17 5.09 -2.51
N ALA A 79 3.50 4.67 -1.46
CA ALA A 79 2.55 3.54 -1.54
C ALA A 79 1.38 3.89 -2.46
N ASP A 80 0.85 5.11 -2.34
CA ASP A 80 -0.25 5.59 -3.19
C ASP A 80 0.17 5.71 -4.65
N ALA A 81 1.40 6.19 -4.93
CA ALA A 81 1.96 6.27 -6.28
C ALA A 81 2.13 4.87 -6.91
N VAL A 82 2.63 3.89 -6.15
CA VAL A 82 2.74 2.50 -6.61
C VAL A 82 1.35 1.91 -6.92
N LEU A 83 0.38 2.12 -6.03
CA LEU A 83 -0.99 1.63 -6.23
C LEU A 83 -1.67 2.31 -7.43
N ALA A 84 -1.48 3.62 -7.61
CA ALA A 84 -1.98 4.36 -8.75
C ALA A 84 -1.36 3.86 -10.06
N ALA A 85 -0.05 3.65 -10.09
CA ALA A 85 0.66 3.10 -11.26
C ALA A 85 0.17 1.69 -11.61
N ALA A 86 -0.07 0.83 -10.61
CA ALA A 86 -0.63 -0.50 -10.83
C ALA A 86 -2.07 -0.47 -11.35
N SER A 87 -2.89 0.45 -10.82
CA SER A 87 -4.26 0.66 -11.31
C SER A 87 -4.29 1.19 -12.73
N GLU A 88 -3.37 2.08 -13.12
CA GLU A 88 -3.29 2.63 -14.49
C GLU A 88 -2.84 1.56 -15.49
N SER A 89 -1.90 0.70 -15.11
CA SER A 89 -1.36 -0.35 -15.98
C SER A 89 -2.21 -1.62 -16.04
N GLY A 90 -3.15 -1.78 -15.13
CA GLY A 90 -3.92 -3.01 -14.96
C GLY A 90 -3.14 -4.15 -14.30
N ALA A 91 -1.98 -3.86 -13.69
CA ALA A 91 -1.23 -4.82 -12.90
C ALA A 91 -1.95 -5.13 -11.58
N GLU A 92 -2.06 -6.41 -11.23
CA GLU A 92 -2.68 -6.85 -9.98
C GLU A 92 -1.66 -6.76 -8.84
N VAL A 93 -1.90 -5.93 -7.83
CA VAL A 93 -1.04 -5.88 -6.64
C VAL A 93 -1.40 -7.03 -5.70
N VAL A 94 -0.50 -7.99 -5.56
CA VAL A 94 -0.65 -9.16 -4.67
C VAL A 94 -0.32 -8.79 -3.23
N SER A 95 0.75 -8.02 -3.03
CA SER A 95 1.10 -7.49 -1.70
C SER A 95 1.90 -6.20 -1.81
N LEU A 96 1.68 -5.31 -0.85
CA LEU A 96 2.43 -4.07 -0.70
C LEU A 96 2.86 -3.93 0.76
N ARG A 97 4.15 -3.73 1.01
CA ARG A 97 4.67 -3.53 2.37
C ARG A 97 5.69 -2.40 2.38
N THR A 98 5.34 -1.31 3.03
CA THR A 98 6.25 -0.20 3.30
C THR A 98 7.03 -0.45 4.58
N SER A 99 8.35 -0.38 4.50
CA SER A 99 9.25 -0.45 5.64
C SER A 99 9.33 0.90 6.36
N PRO A 100 9.60 0.92 7.67
CA PRO A 100 9.89 2.16 8.38
C PRO A 100 11.03 2.93 7.72
N VAL A 101 11.02 4.26 7.85
CA VAL A 101 12.11 5.11 7.36
C VAL A 101 13.40 4.74 8.09
N THR A 102 14.42 4.35 7.34
CA THR A 102 15.76 4.08 7.84
C THR A 102 16.72 5.19 7.42
N THR A 103 17.92 5.19 8.01
CA THR A 103 19.00 6.06 7.57
C THR A 103 20.08 5.20 6.96
N GLU A 104 20.46 5.49 5.71
CA GLU A 104 21.55 4.80 5.01
C GLU A 104 22.66 5.79 4.67
N GLN A 105 23.90 5.30 4.77
CA GLN A 105 25.07 6.07 4.35
C GLN A 105 25.43 5.67 2.92
N ILE A 106 25.34 6.61 1.99
CA ILE A 106 25.65 6.40 0.57
C ILE A 106 26.79 7.35 0.20
N GLY A 107 27.97 6.78 0.01
CA GLY A 107 29.21 7.54 -0.11
C GLY A 107 29.47 8.37 1.15
N ASN A 108 29.61 9.69 0.98
CA ASN A 108 29.85 10.63 2.09
C ASN A 108 28.54 11.24 2.64
N GLY A 109 27.39 10.91 2.06
CA GLY A 109 26.10 11.46 2.46
C GLY A 109 25.32 10.51 3.34
N THR A 110 24.58 11.08 4.30
CA THR A 110 23.57 10.38 5.08
C THR A 110 22.21 10.67 4.47
N TYR A 111 21.46 9.63 4.15
CA TYR A 111 20.14 9.73 3.52
C TYR A 111 19.10 9.02 4.36
N ARG A 112 17.91 9.61 4.40
CA ARG A 112 16.72 8.93 4.92
C ARG A 112 16.10 8.14 3.78
N VAL A 113 15.86 6.86 4.01
CA VAL A 113 15.42 5.90 2.99
C VAL A 113 14.09 5.30 3.40
N MET A 114 13.16 5.25 2.46
CA MET A 114 11.91 4.50 2.61
C MET A 114 11.79 3.48 1.50
N ARG A 115 11.62 2.22 1.88
CA ARG A 115 11.55 1.08 0.96
C ARG A 115 10.14 0.51 0.99
N THR A 116 9.56 0.29 -0.17
CA THR A 116 8.27 -0.37 -0.34
C THR A 116 8.47 -1.62 -1.16
N ASN A 117 8.30 -2.78 -0.53
CA ASN A 117 8.30 -4.05 -1.23
C ASN A 117 6.94 -4.25 -1.90
N VAL A 118 6.96 -4.48 -3.20
CA VAL A 118 5.78 -4.65 -4.05
C VAL A 118 5.85 -6.02 -4.67
N ARG A 119 4.77 -6.79 -4.52
CA ARG A 119 4.55 -8.01 -5.29
C ARG A 119 3.35 -7.80 -6.17
N LEU A 120 3.54 -7.97 -7.47
CA LEU A 120 2.54 -7.73 -8.50
C LEU A 120 2.44 -8.91 -9.44
N ARG A 121 1.25 -9.11 -9.99
CA ARG A 121 0.97 -10.07 -11.05
C ARG A 121 0.55 -9.30 -12.29
N ALA A 122 1.29 -9.49 -13.37
CA ALA A 122 1.08 -8.75 -14.61
C ALA A 122 1.54 -9.59 -15.80
N ASP A 123 0.92 -9.38 -16.97
CA ASP A 123 1.56 -9.79 -18.22
C ASP A 123 2.75 -8.86 -18.55
N SER A 124 3.54 -9.20 -19.57
CA SER A 124 4.72 -8.42 -19.94
C SER A 124 4.39 -6.97 -20.37
N TYR A 125 3.23 -6.75 -20.98
CA TYR A 125 2.81 -5.41 -21.42
C TYR A 125 2.36 -4.56 -20.22
N GLN A 126 1.54 -5.13 -19.34
CA GLN A 126 1.10 -4.52 -18.09
C GLN A 126 2.27 -4.17 -17.18
N PHE A 127 3.30 -5.03 -17.10
CA PHE A 127 4.48 -4.74 -16.30
C PHE A 127 5.28 -3.56 -16.86
N VAL A 128 5.49 -3.48 -18.17
CA VAL A 128 6.17 -2.33 -18.79
C VAL A 128 5.33 -1.05 -18.62
N ALA A 129 4.01 -1.14 -18.79
CA ALA A 129 3.11 -0.02 -18.54
C ALA A 129 3.14 0.45 -17.08
N PHE A 130 3.25 -0.48 -16.13
CA PHE A 130 3.43 -0.17 -14.71
C PHE A 130 4.71 0.62 -14.47
N LEU A 131 5.85 0.18 -15.00
CA LEU A 131 7.13 0.89 -14.86
C LEU A 131 7.05 2.30 -15.45
N ASN A 132 6.45 2.46 -16.63
CA ASN A 132 6.27 3.76 -17.27
C ASN A 132 5.30 4.67 -16.50
N ALA A 133 4.25 4.13 -15.89
CA ALA A 133 3.35 4.89 -15.02
C ALA A 133 4.07 5.34 -13.75
N LEU A 134 4.88 4.46 -13.17
CA LEU A 134 5.67 4.75 -11.98
C LEU A 134 6.74 5.82 -12.25
N GLU A 135 7.44 5.77 -13.39
CA GLU A 135 8.42 6.79 -13.79
C GLU A 135 7.78 8.18 -13.97
N ARG A 136 6.51 8.24 -14.38
CA ARG A 136 5.75 9.49 -14.52
C ARG A 136 5.29 10.07 -13.17
N THR A 137 5.46 9.35 -12.07
CA THR A 137 5.11 9.87 -10.74
C THR A 137 6.10 10.96 -10.32
N ALA A 138 5.63 11.92 -9.54
CA ALA A 138 6.40 13.10 -9.13
C ALA A 138 7.45 12.82 -8.03
N LEU A 139 7.99 11.60 -7.97
CA LEU A 139 8.95 11.17 -6.93
C LEU A 139 10.37 11.21 -7.50
N PRO A 140 11.09 12.35 -7.40
CA PRO A 140 12.34 12.60 -8.13
C PRO A 140 13.51 11.69 -7.75
N THR A 141 13.44 11.05 -6.58
CA THR A 141 14.51 10.21 -6.03
C THR A 141 14.08 8.76 -5.83
N MET A 142 13.03 8.35 -6.54
CA MET A 142 12.60 6.96 -6.52
C MET A 142 13.54 6.11 -7.39
N ALA A 143 13.98 4.99 -6.83
CA ALA A 143 14.70 3.94 -7.51
C ALA A 143 13.96 2.61 -7.35
N LEU A 144 14.13 1.72 -8.32
CA LEU A 144 13.65 0.34 -8.24
C LEU A 144 14.84 -0.58 -8.01
N ASP A 145 14.71 -1.47 -7.03
CA ASP A 145 15.74 -2.38 -6.57
C ASP A 145 15.18 -3.81 -6.43
N ASN A 146 16.05 -4.81 -6.38
CA ASN A 146 15.69 -6.23 -6.17
C ASN A 146 14.52 -6.74 -7.01
N ILE A 147 14.53 -6.44 -8.32
CA ILE A 147 13.49 -6.91 -9.24
C ILE A 147 13.67 -8.40 -9.49
N GLU A 148 12.76 -9.21 -8.97
CA GLU A 148 12.67 -10.64 -9.18
C GLU A 148 11.42 -10.97 -9.98
N THR A 149 11.56 -11.72 -11.07
CA THR A 149 10.44 -12.11 -11.92
C THR A 149 10.32 -13.64 -11.96
N THR A 150 9.15 -14.16 -11.60
CA THR A 150 8.83 -15.58 -11.71
C THR A 150 7.64 -15.76 -12.64
N ARG A 151 7.73 -16.68 -13.59
CA ARG A 151 6.62 -16.96 -14.51
C ARG A 151 5.58 -17.85 -13.83
N SER A 152 4.31 -17.46 -13.91
CA SER A 152 3.17 -18.17 -13.32
C SER A 152 2.07 -18.32 -14.38
N GLY A 153 2.18 -19.40 -15.17
CA GLY A 153 1.30 -19.62 -16.33
C GLY A 153 1.52 -18.60 -17.45
N GLN A 154 0.47 -17.84 -17.78
CA GLN A 154 0.54 -16.74 -18.78
C GLN A 154 0.92 -15.39 -18.17
N ALA A 155 0.94 -15.26 -16.84
CA ALA A 155 1.31 -14.04 -16.14
C ALA A 155 2.72 -14.16 -15.53
N TRP A 156 3.26 -13.01 -15.14
CA TRP A 156 4.48 -12.90 -14.35
C TRP A 156 4.11 -12.48 -12.94
N ASP A 157 4.58 -13.23 -11.95
CA ASP A 157 4.65 -12.77 -10.56
C ASP A 157 5.98 -12.03 -10.40
N VAL A 158 5.92 -10.72 -10.20
CA VAL A 158 7.08 -9.85 -10.05
C VAL A 158 7.14 -9.35 -8.61
N THR A 159 8.33 -9.40 -8.02
CA THR A 159 8.64 -8.76 -6.74
C THR A 159 9.67 -7.67 -7.00
N LEU A 160 9.48 -6.49 -6.44
CA LEU A 160 10.44 -5.38 -6.54
C LEU A 160 10.40 -4.52 -5.28
N ASP A 161 11.48 -3.79 -5.05
CA ASP A 161 11.58 -2.78 -4.01
C ASP A 161 11.55 -1.39 -4.65
N ALA A 162 10.53 -0.58 -4.34
CA ALA A 162 10.54 0.85 -4.65
C ALA A 162 11.18 1.60 -3.48
N VAL A 163 12.29 2.28 -3.74
CA VAL A 163 13.11 2.97 -2.74
C VAL A 163 13.09 4.47 -3.01
N VAL A 164 12.78 5.30 -2.01
CA VAL A 164 12.87 6.76 -2.12
C VAL A 164 13.91 7.29 -1.14
N TYR A 165 14.77 8.17 -1.65
CA TYR A 165 15.83 8.82 -0.89
C TYR A 165 15.47 10.28 -0.57
N ALA A 166 15.69 10.70 0.66
CA ALA A 166 15.68 12.11 1.05
C ALA A 166 16.95 12.45 1.82
N GLN A 167 17.30 13.74 1.87
CA GLN A 167 18.49 14.19 2.57
C GLN A 167 18.38 13.87 4.08
N GLY A 168 19.47 13.38 4.67
CA GLY A 168 19.63 13.28 6.12
C GLY A 168 19.71 14.69 6.71
N GLY A 169 18.86 14.96 7.69
CA GLY A 169 18.90 16.19 8.48
C GLY A 169 20.01 16.19 9.52
#